data_AF-A0AAW6KIL8-F1
#
_entry.id   AF-A0AAW6KIL8-F1
#
_cell.length_a   1.000
_cell.length_b   1.000
_cell.length_c   1.000
_cell.angle_alpha   90.00
_cell.angle_beta   90.00
_cell.angle_gamma   90.00
#
_symmetry.space_group_name_H-M   'P 1'
#
loop_
_entity.id
_entity.type
_entity.pdbx_description
1 polymer ?
#
loop_
_entity_poly.entity_id
_entity_poly.type
_entity_poly.pdbx_seq_one_letter_code
_entity_poly.pdbx_strand_id
1 'polypeptide(L)'
;YNFHIYDGLIQSKQSAQRALADSNSLTEIENYVNANRTDTNHNLAGIAKGRNVILVSLESTQSFVVNQKLNGKEITPYLNDLIKKSYSFENFYHQTGQGKT
;
A
#
# COMPACT_ATOMS: atom_id res chain seq x y z
N TYR A 1 15.58 -37.17 8.51
CA TYR A 1 15.24 -37.51 9.92
C TYR A 1 15.33 -36.32 10.90
N ASN A 2 15.74 -35.11 10.49
CA ASN A 2 15.94 -33.96 11.41
C ASN A 2 14.87 -32.85 11.35
N PHE A 3 13.83 -33.00 10.52
CA PHE A 3 12.82 -31.95 10.35
C PHE A 3 11.89 -31.80 11.56
N HIS A 4 11.55 -32.90 12.25
CA HIS A 4 10.62 -32.85 13.39
C HIS A 4 11.17 -32.13 14.63
N ILE A 5 12.49 -32.16 14.85
CA ILE A 5 13.12 -31.41 15.95
C ILE A 5 13.12 -29.91 15.62
N TYR A 6 13.45 -29.57 14.37
CA TYR A 6 13.39 -28.20 13.88
C TYR A 6 11.96 -27.65 13.98
N ASP A 7 10.96 -28.41 13.54
CA ASP A 7 9.55 -28.04 13.61
C ASP A 7 9.08 -27.87 15.06
N GLY A 8 9.50 -28.75 15.97
CA GLY A 8 9.19 -28.62 17.40
C GLY A 8 9.74 -27.33 18.03
N LEU A 9 10.97 -26.95 17.67
CA LEU A 9 11.58 -25.70 18.13
C LEU A 9 10.85 -24.48 17.56
N ILE A 10 10.48 -24.50 16.28
CA ILE A 10 9.75 -23.41 15.64
C ILE A 10 8.33 -23.28 16.21
N GLN A 11 7.61 -24.39 16.38
CA GLN A 11 6.26 -24.42 16.94
C GLN A 11 6.24 -23.91 18.39
N SER A 12 7.22 -24.30 19.19
CA SER A 12 7.37 -23.82 20.57
C SER A 12 7.62 -22.31 20.61
N LYS A 13 8.55 -21.81 19.79
CA LYS A 13 8.81 -20.37 19.66
C LYS A 13 7.56 -19.58 19.24
N GLN A 14 6.84 -20.05 18.22
CA GLN A 14 5.63 -19.37 17.75
C GLN A 14 4.50 -19.38 18.80
N SER A 15 4.34 -20.48 19.54
CA SER A 15 3.33 -20.60 20.59
C SER A 15 3.65 -19.69 21.78
N ALA A 16 4.93 -19.61 22.16
CA ALA A 16 5.40 -18.66 23.16
C ALA A 16 5.21 -17.21 22.71
N GLN A 17 5.55 -16.87 21.45
CA GLN A 17 5.32 -15.53 20.90
C GLN A 17 3.84 -15.13 20.90
N ARG A 18 2.93 -16.05 20.58
CA ARG A 18 1.47 -15.81 20.66
C ARG A 18 0.99 -15.60 22.09
N ALA A 19 1.50 -16.38 23.05
CA ALA A 19 1.14 -16.25 24.46
C ALA A 19 1.71 -14.97 25.11
N LEU A 20 2.83 -14.47 24.58
CA LEU A 20 3.51 -13.24 25.02
C LEU A 20 3.10 -12.00 24.21
N ALA A 21 2.14 -12.12 23.29
CA ALA A 21 1.61 -10.97 22.56
C ALA A 21 0.84 -10.07 23.53
N ASP A 22 1.52 -9.00 23.97
CA ASP A 22 1.10 -8.13 25.08
C ASP A 22 0.90 -6.68 24.60
N SER A 23 0.11 -5.89 25.35
CA SER A 23 -0.25 -4.50 25.01
C SER A 23 0.94 -3.55 24.88
N ASN A 24 2.11 -3.90 25.45
CA ASN A 24 3.34 -3.11 25.31
C ASN A 24 3.78 -2.95 23.85
N SER A 25 3.48 -3.93 22.99
CA SER A 25 3.71 -3.84 21.55
C SER A 25 2.83 -2.79 20.86
N LEU A 26 1.64 -2.50 21.39
CA LEU A 26 0.75 -1.45 20.86
C LEU A 26 1.30 -0.06 21.18
N THR A 27 1.84 0.14 22.38
CA THR A 27 2.46 1.41 22.79
C THR A 27 3.67 1.74 21.91
N GLU A 28 4.49 0.76 21.58
CA GLU A 28 5.64 0.95 20.68
C GLU A 28 5.20 1.34 19.26
N ILE A 29 4.18 0.65 18.73
CA ILE A 29 3.58 0.98 17.43
C ILE A 29 2.99 2.40 17.44
N GLU A 30 2.25 2.76 18.48
CA GLU A 30 1.65 4.09 18.62
C GLU A 30 2.71 5.19 18.67
N ASN A 31 3.77 4.99 19.45
CA ASN A 31 4.90 5.91 19.52
C ASN A 31 5.58 6.07 18.15
N TYR A 32 5.80 4.96 17.44
CA TYR A 32 6.39 4.99 16.10
C TYR A 32 5.50 5.73 15.09
N VAL A 33 4.20 5.45 15.07
CA VAL A 33 3.23 6.12 14.18
C VAL A 33 3.15 7.62 14.47
N ASN A 34 3.09 8.00 15.74
CA ASN A 34 3.01 9.40 16.16
C ASN A 34 4.30 10.17 15.85
N ALA A 35 5.47 9.56 16.06
CA ALA A 35 6.76 10.17 15.78
C ALA A 35 7.00 10.40 14.27
N ASN A 36 6.39 9.58 13.41
CA ASN A 36 6.52 9.69 11.95
C ASN A 36 5.33 10.41 11.28
N ARG A 37 4.41 10.97 12.06
CA ARG A 37 3.25 11.68 11.54
C ARG A 37 3.67 13.02 10.92
N THR A 38 3.23 13.27 9.71
CA THR A 38 3.45 14.54 9.02
C THR A 38 2.26 15.48 9.22
N ASP A 39 2.54 16.78 9.26
CA ASP A 39 1.50 17.79 9.37
C ASP A 39 0.61 17.83 8.12
N THR A 40 -0.65 18.18 8.32
CA THR A 40 -1.60 18.29 7.22
C THR A 40 -1.27 19.52 6.38
N ASN A 41 -1.22 19.36 5.06
CA ASN A 41 -1.12 20.51 4.16
C ASN A 41 -2.39 21.37 4.29
N HIS A 42 -2.25 22.57 4.88
CA HIS A 42 -3.37 23.48 5.14
C HIS A 42 -4.19 23.81 3.87
N ASN A 43 -3.58 23.81 2.69
CA ASN A 43 -4.26 24.12 1.44
C ASN A 43 -5.14 22.97 0.93
N LEU A 44 -4.91 21.74 1.37
CA LEU A 44 -5.65 20.54 0.95
C LEU A 44 -6.60 20.03 2.04
N ALA A 45 -6.52 20.55 3.26
CA ALA A 45 -7.34 20.14 4.38
C ALA A 45 -8.84 20.41 4.10
N GLY A 46 -9.63 19.35 4.03
CA GLY A 46 -11.10 19.45 3.96
C GLY A 46 -11.69 19.85 2.61
N ILE A 47 -10.91 20.01 1.54
CA ILE A 47 -11.39 20.44 0.21
C ILE A 47 -12.47 19.54 -0.39
N ALA A 48 -12.54 18.27 0.05
CA ALA A 48 -13.50 17.27 -0.42
C ALA A 48 -14.55 16.86 0.64
N LYS A 49 -14.73 17.65 1.72
CA LYS A 49 -15.70 17.36 2.78
C LYS A 49 -17.12 17.19 2.20
N GLY A 50 -17.80 16.11 2.59
CA GLY A 50 -19.17 15.81 2.16
C GLY A 50 -19.30 15.21 0.75
N ARG A 51 -18.19 14.89 0.08
CA ARG A 51 -18.20 14.21 -1.22
C ARG A 51 -18.10 12.70 -1.06
N ASN A 52 -18.60 11.98 -2.06
CA ASN A 52 -18.41 10.53 -2.15
C ASN A 52 -16.97 10.19 -2.54
N VAL A 53 -16.48 9.05 -2.05
CA VAL A 53 -15.19 8.47 -2.43
C VAL A 53 -15.45 7.28 -3.33
N ILE A 54 -14.85 7.29 -4.52
CA ILE A 54 -14.90 6.17 -5.47
C ILE A 54 -13.45 5.73 -5.72
N LEU A 55 -13.17 4.47 -5.42
CA LEU A 55 -11.87 3.85 -5.66
C LEU A 55 -11.97 2.89 -6.85
N VAL A 56 -11.08 3.05 -7.82
CA VAL A 56 -10.97 2.16 -8.99
C VAL A 56 -9.60 1.52 -8.97
N SER A 57 -9.56 0.18 -8.86
CA SER A 57 -8.32 -0.59 -9.01
C SER A 57 -8.10 -0.92 -10.48
N LEU A 58 -6.94 -0.55 -11.02
CA LEU A 58 -6.55 -0.93 -12.37
C LEU A 58 -5.71 -2.22 -12.29
N GLU A 59 -6.35 -3.35 -12.56
CA GLU A 59 -5.74 -4.67 -12.45
C GLU A 59 -4.51 -4.80 -13.35
N SER A 60 -3.42 -5.34 -12.77
CA SER A 60 -2.15 -5.62 -13.47
C SER A 60 -1.59 -4.49 -14.35
N THR A 61 -1.96 -3.24 -14.04
CA THR A 61 -1.58 -2.06 -14.83
C THR A 61 -0.30 -1.44 -14.27
N GLN A 62 0.66 -1.15 -15.16
CA GLN A 62 1.93 -0.52 -14.79
C GLN A 62 2.05 0.86 -15.43
N SER A 63 2.68 1.81 -14.74
CA SER A 63 2.77 3.22 -15.17
C SER A 63 3.43 3.42 -16.53
N PHE A 64 4.24 2.47 -17.03
CA PHE A 64 4.90 2.61 -18.32
C PHE A 64 3.93 2.70 -19.50
N VAL A 65 2.67 2.25 -19.39
CA VAL A 65 1.69 2.36 -20.49
C VAL A 65 1.04 3.74 -20.59
N VAL A 66 1.22 4.58 -19.57
CA VAL A 66 0.69 5.94 -19.53
C VAL A 66 1.45 6.79 -20.55
N ASN A 67 0.70 7.58 -21.32
CA ASN A 67 1.19 8.44 -22.40
C ASN A 67 1.98 7.71 -23.51
N GLN A 68 1.98 6.37 -23.53
CA GLN A 68 2.65 5.59 -24.56
C GLN A 68 1.77 5.35 -25.78
N LYS A 69 2.45 5.12 -26.91
CA LYS A 69 1.81 4.77 -28.18
C LYS A 69 2.35 3.44 -28.69
N LEU A 70 1.46 2.62 -29.24
CA LEU A 70 1.79 1.43 -30.00
C LEU A 70 1.26 1.62 -31.42
N ASN A 71 2.16 1.51 -32.42
CA ASN A 71 1.81 1.73 -33.83
C ASN A 71 1.09 3.06 -34.10
N GLY A 72 1.54 4.12 -33.42
CA GLY A 72 0.98 5.48 -33.55
C GLY A 72 -0.32 5.73 -32.78
N LYS A 73 -0.89 4.72 -32.11
CA LYS A 73 -2.12 4.86 -31.31
C LYS A 73 -1.80 4.83 -29.82
N GLU A 74 -2.46 5.70 -29.05
CA GLU A 74 -2.29 5.71 -27.59
C GLU A 74 -2.81 4.42 -26.96
N ILE A 75 -2.04 3.88 -26.01
CA ILE A 75 -2.41 2.65 -25.29
C ILE A 75 -3.54 2.93 -24.30
N THR A 76 -3.52 4.08 -23.63
CA THR A 76 -4.45 4.44 -22.55
C THR A 76 -5.06 5.85 -22.70
N PRO A 77 -5.75 6.15 -23.81
CA PRO A 77 -6.15 7.52 -24.15
C PRO A 77 -7.01 8.22 -23.09
N TYR A 78 -7.98 7.50 -22.50
CA TYR A 78 -8.83 8.07 -21.45
C TYR A 78 -8.06 8.34 -20.15
N LEU A 79 -7.17 7.42 -19.76
CA LEU A 79 -6.34 7.58 -18.56
C LEU A 79 -5.36 8.76 -18.72
N ASN A 80 -4.77 8.92 -19.91
CA ASN A 80 -3.90 10.04 -20.24
C ASN A 80 -4.63 11.38 -20.04
N ASP A 81 -5.88 11.48 -20.48
CA ASP A 81 -6.69 12.68 -20.32
C ASP A 81 -7.15 12.92 -18.88
N LEU A 82 -7.44 11.84 -18.14
CA LEU A 82 -7.81 11.93 -16.73
C LEU A 82 -6.65 12.44 -15.87
N ILE A 83 -5.44 11.93 -16.11
CA ILE A 83 -4.22 12.30 -15.39
C ILE A 83 -3.90 13.79 -15.55
N LYS A 84 -4.09 14.36 -16.77
CA LYS A 84 -3.88 15.80 -17.02
C LYS A 84 -4.83 16.71 -16.23
N LYS A 85 -5.96 16.18 -15.76
CA LYS A 85 -7.01 16.93 -15.04
C LYS A 85 -7.04 16.61 -13.54
N SER A 86 -6.14 15.75 -13.07
CA SER A 86 -6.16 15.18 -11.72
C SER A 86 -4.80 15.33 -11.05
N TYR A 87 -4.77 15.15 -9.73
CA TYR A 87 -3.50 14.90 -9.05
C TYR A 87 -3.00 13.51 -9.46
N SER A 88 -1.80 13.48 -10.06
CA SER A 88 -1.14 12.27 -10.53
C SER A 88 0.25 12.16 -9.91
N PHE A 89 0.67 10.94 -9.60
CA PHE A 89 1.93 10.65 -8.92
C PHE A 89 2.73 9.67 -9.78
N GLU A 90 3.76 10.18 -10.46
CA GLU A 90 4.58 9.36 -11.38
C GLU A 90 5.46 8.35 -10.62
N ASN A 91 5.89 8.70 -9.40
CA ASN A 91 6.75 7.88 -8.55
C ASN A 91 5.95 7.14 -7.47
N PHE A 92 4.88 6.45 -7.89
CA PHE A 92 4.07 5.60 -7.01
C PHE A 92 4.36 4.11 -7.27
N TYR A 93 4.62 3.36 -6.21
CA TYR A 93 5.01 1.95 -6.30
C TYR A 93 4.07 1.09 -5.45
N HIS A 94 3.60 -0.02 -6.02
CA HIS A 94 2.85 -1.01 -5.26
C HIS A 94 3.79 -1.73 -4.27
N GLN A 95 3.29 -2.05 -3.08
CA GLN A 95 4.06 -2.71 -2.01
C GLN A 95 3.56 -4.15 -1.73
N THR A 96 2.91 -4.76 -2.72
CA THR A 96 2.30 -6.10 -2.59
C THR A 96 3.34 -7.22 -2.55
N GLY A 97 3.15 -8.19 -1.64
CA GLY A 97 3.92 -9.43 -1.57
C GLY A 97 3.34 -10.56 -2.44
N GLN A 98 3.41 -11.81 -1.95
CA GLN A 98 2.89 -12.98 -2.68
C GLN A 98 1.36 -13.02 -2.77
N GLY A 99 0.65 -12.37 -1.85
CA GLY A 99 -0.81 -12.22 -1.87
C GLY A 99 -1.25 -11.11 -2.81
N LYS A 100 -0.96 -11.25 -4.12
CA LYS A 100 -1.56 -10.38 -5.15
C LYS A 100 -3.10 -10.48 -5.08
N THR A 101 -3.80 -9.54 -5.73
CA THR A 101 -5.27 -9.47 -5.76
C THR A 101 -5.91 -10.82 -6.07
#